data_AF-A0A968CPC2-F1
#
_entry.id   AF-A0A968CPC2-F1
#
_cell.length_a   1.000
_cell.length_b   1.000
_cell.length_c   1.000
_cell.angle_alpha   90.00
_cell.angle_beta   90.00
_cell.angle_gamma   90.00
#
_symmetry.space_group_name_H-M   'P 1'
#
loop_
_entity.id
_entity.type
_entity.pdbx_description
1 polymer ?
#
loop_
_entity_poly.entity_id
_entity_poly.type
_entity_poly.pdbx_seq_one_letter_code
_entity_poly.pdbx_strand_id
1 'polypeptide(L)'
;MQTKKHKNKSAPPPILGIILPSRWNEQGKPARIAIHTDDQKEYQIDFSGPGKELLNLTYKKVAIQGKLREQLNGQAILSVRQYQIINDAAENSEPSLKQA
;
A
#
# COMPACT_ATOMS: atom_id res chain seq x y z
N MET A 1 -27.26 -29.43 -4.27
CA MET A 1 -26.53 -29.80 -3.04
C MET A 1 -25.03 -29.60 -3.27
N GLN A 2 -24.40 -28.78 -2.43
CA GLN A 2 -22.97 -28.75 -2.06
C GLN A 2 -21.90 -28.69 -3.16
N THR A 3 -21.39 -27.48 -3.45
CA THR A 3 -19.97 -27.33 -3.86
C THR A 3 -19.13 -27.13 -2.61
N LYS A 4 -18.48 -28.21 -2.18
CA LYS A 4 -17.48 -28.19 -1.10
C LYS A 4 -16.25 -27.41 -1.59
N LYS A 5 -16.22 -26.09 -1.36
CA LYS A 5 -14.98 -25.31 -1.47
C LYS A 5 -14.06 -25.77 -0.35
N HIS A 6 -12.97 -26.44 -0.72
CA HIS A 6 -11.86 -26.72 0.18
C HIS A 6 -11.49 -25.42 0.90
N LYS A 7 -11.62 -25.46 2.23
CA LYS A 7 -11.20 -24.40 3.13
C LYS A 7 -9.67 -24.41 3.14
N ASN A 8 -9.05 -23.95 2.05
CA ASN A 8 -7.63 -23.57 2.07
C ASN A 8 -7.49 -22.58 3.23
N LYS A 9 -6.42 -22.68 4.02
CA LYS A 9 -6.09 -21.68 5.05
C LYS A 9 -5.96 -20.32 4.34
N SER A 10 -7.07 -19.59 4.21
CA SER A 10 -7.11 -18.37 3.41
C SER A 10 -6.15 -17.38 4.04
N ALA A 11 -5.18 -16.93 3.26
CA ALA A 11 -4.38 -15.77 3.63
C ALA A 11 -5.34 -14.63 4.03
N PRO A 12 -4.97 -13.79 5.01
CA PRO A 12 -5.82 -12.67 5.39
C PRO A 12 -6.17 -11.83 4.16
N PRO A 13 -7.39 -11.28 4.10
CA PRO A 13 -7.81 -10.46 2.97
C PRO A 13 -6.84 -9.28 2.78
N PRO A 14 -6.65 -8.82 1.52
CA PRO A 14 -5.84 -7.63 1.26
C PRO A 14 -6.40 -6.42 2.00
N ILE A 15 -5.50 -5.57 2.47
CA ILE A 15 -5.84 -4.26 3.05
C ILE A 15 -5.96 -3.27 1.91
N LEU A 16 -7.12 -2.65 1.76
CA LEU A 16 -7.43 -1.68 0.72
C LEU A 16 -7.31 -0.27 1.30
N GLY A 17 -6.68 0.64 0.56
CA GLY A 17 -6.51 2.01 1.03
C GLY A 17 -5.67 2.87 0.11
N ILE A 18 -5.47 4.12 0.52
CA ILE A 18 -4.63 5.09 -0.20
C ILE A 18 -3.29 5.20 0.52
N ILE A 19 -2.20 5.19 -0.24
CA ILE A 19 -0.87 5.45 0.31
C ILE A 19 -0.72 6.94 0.55
N LEU A 20 -0.44 7.34 1.79
CA LEU A 20 -0.13 8.73 2.14
C LEU A 20 1.26 8.82 2.80
N PRO A 21 1.94 9.96 2.65
CA PRO A 21 3.20 10.19 3.32
C PRO A 21 2.95 10.42 4.83
N SER A 22 3.60 9.62 5.66
CA SER A 22 3.57 9.76 7.12
C SER A 22 4.74 10.60 7.64
N ARG A 23 5.86 10.63 6.89
CA ARG A 23 7.02 11.46 7.22
C ARG A 23 7.73 11.91 5.95
N TRP A 24 8.21 13.14 5.94
CA TRP A 24 9.00 13.74 4.87
C TRP A 24 10.48 13.85 5.30
N ASN A 25 11.41 13.76 4.36
CA ASN A 25 12.82 14.08 4.58
C ASN A 25 13.09 15.57 4.26
N GLU A 26 14.31 16.02 4.54
CA GLU A 26 14.76 17.41 4.31
C GLU A 26 14.76 17.82 2.83
N GLN A 27 14.71 16.85 1.91
CA GLN A 27 14.65 17.08 0.46
C GLN A 27 13.20 17.18 -0.05
N GLY A 28 12.20 17.19 0.83
CA GLY A 28 10.79 17.22 0.44
C GLY A 28 10.29 15.93 -0.21
N LYS A 29 10.97 14.80 0.01
CA LYS A 29 10.54 13.47 -0.45
C LYS A 29 9.96 12.67 0.73
N PRO A 30 8.94 11.81 0.51
CA PRO A 30 8.44 10.95 1.57
C PRO A 30 9.56 10.03 2.08
N ALA A 31 9.81 10.08 3.39
CA ALA A 31 10.72 9.20 4.12
C ALA A 31 10.02 7.97 4.70
N ARG A 32 8.72 8.11 5.02
CA ARG A 32 7.82 7.02 5.41
C ARG A 32 6.44 7.23 4.83
N ILE A 33 5.76 6.12 4.59
CA ILE A 33 4.41 6.07 4.07
C ILE A 33 3.52 5.18 4.95
N ALA A 34 2.23 5.47 4.93
CA ALA A 34 1.20 4.69 5.58
C ALA A 34 0.05 4.42 4.59
N ILE A 35 -0.67 3.31 4.80
CA ILE A 35 -1.92 3.05 4.09
C ILE A 35 -3.09 3.50 4.96
N HIS A 36 -3.93 4.37 4.41
CA HIS A 36 -5.16 4.83 5.03
C HIS A 36 -6.32 4.07 4.41
N THR A 37 -7.00 3.29 5.25
CA THR A 37 -8.17 2.51 4.87
C THR A 37 -9.45 3.34 4.93
N ASP A 38 -10.50 2.89 4.26
CA ASP A 38 -11.82 3.54 4.27
C ASP A 38 -12.43 3.56 5.69
N ASP A 39 -12.16 2.52 6.48
CA ASP A 39 -12.54 2.41 7.89
C ASP A 39 -11.73 3.34 8.83
N GLN A 40 -11.09 4.38 8.28
CA GLN A 40 -10.26 5.37 8.99
C GLN A 40 -9.09 4.77 9.78
N LYS A 41 -8.68 3.54 9.47
CA LYS A 41 -7.49 2.93 10.07
C LYS A 41 -6.25 3.29 9.26
N GLU A 42 -5.18 3.60 9.98
CA GLU A 42 -3.86 3.87 9.45
C GLU A 42 -2.92 2.71 9.80
N TYR A 43 -2.16 2.24 8.80
CA TYR A 43 -1.10 1.25 9.02
C TYR A 43 0.21 1.75 8.43
N GLN A 44 1.25 1.83 9.23
CA GLN A 44 2.56 2.24 8.75
C GLN A 44 3.13 1.13 7.86
N ILE A 45 3.60 1.48 6.66
CA ILE A 45 4.22 0.50 5.77
C ILE A 45 5.68 0.30 6.20
N ASP A 46 6.10 -0.96 6.27
CA ASP A 46 7.50 -1.30 6.47
C ASP A 46 8.36 -0.94 5.25
N PHE A 47 9.57 -0.42 5.48
CA PHE A 47 10.48 0.03 4.41
C PHE A 47 11.35 -1.13 3.88
N SER A 48 10.73 -2.29 3.61
CA SER A 48 11.42 -3.48 3.09
C SER A 48 10.81 -3.98 1.78
N GLY A 49 11.68 -4.44 0.87
CA GLY A 49 11.32 -4.97 -0.45
C GLY A 49 10.24 -4.14 -1.15
N PRO A 50 9.03 -4.70 -1.39
CA PRO A 50 7.93 -4.03 -2.08
C PRO A 50 7.37 -2.81 -1.34
N GLY A 51 7.62 -2.68 -0.03
CA GLY A 51 7.27 -1.48 0.73
C GLY A 51 8.04 -0.23 0.27
N LYS A 52 9.25 -0.39 -0.29
CA LYS A 52 10.00 0.73 -0.87
C LYS A 52 9.40 1.21 -2.18
N GLU A 53 8.89 0.28 -2.99
CA GLU A 53 8.24 0.59 -4.26
C GLU A 53 6.96 1.41 -4.05
N LEU A 54 6.23 1.13 -2.97
CA LEU A 54 5.03 1.88 -2.60
C LEU A 54 5.30 3.37 -2.33
N LEU A 55 6.53 3.80 -2.03
CA LEU A 55 6.81 5.25 -1.93
C LEU A 55 6.60 5.97 -3.26
N ASN A 56 6.91 5.33 -4.38
CA ASN A 56 6.66 5.89 -5.70
C ASN A 56 5.15 5.87 -6.06
N LEU A 57 4.35 5.17 -5.24
CA LEU A 57 2.89 5.06 -5.37
C LEU A 57 2.17 5.89 -4.30
N THR A 58 2.86 6.90 -3.74
CA THR A 58 2.22 7.88 -2.84
C THR A 58 1.04 8.54 -3.56
N TYR A 59 -0.07 8.72 -2.84
CA TYR A 59 -1.38 9.18 -3.33
C TYR A 59 -2.11 8.22 -4.27
N LYS A 60 -1.65 6.98 -4.44
CA LYS A 60 -2.37 5.95 -5.18
C LYS A 60 -3.16 5.04 -4.25
N LYS A 61 -4.32 4.61 -4.72
CA LYS A 61 -5.12 3.58 -4.08
C LYS A 61 -4.55 2.21 -4.42
N VAL A 62 -4.36 1.37 -3.42
CA VAL A 62 -3.72 0.06 -3.56
C VAL A 62 -4.42 -0.99 -2.70
N ALA A 63 -4.31 -2.25 -3.12
CA ALA A 63 -4.60 -3.42 -2.33
C ALA A 63 -3.27 -4.04 -1.88
N ILE A 64 -3.02 -4.11 -0.57
CA ILE A 64 -1.80 -4.69 -0.02
C ILE A 64 -2.09 -6.05 0.59
N GLN A 65 -1.37 -7.08 0.15
CA GLN A 65 -1.25 -8.33 0.87
C GLN A 65 0.02 -8.34 1.69
N GLY A 66 -0.14 -8.58 2.99
CA GLY A 66 0.97 -8.44 3.93
C GLY A 66 0.68 -9.10 5.26
N LYS A 67 1.59 -8.87 6.20
CA LYS A 67 1.41 -9.22 7.61
C LYS A 67 1.35 -7.96 8.43
N LEU A 68 0.27 -7.79 9.18
CA LEU A 68 0.19 -6.75 10.19
C LEU A 68 0.93 -7.19 11.44
N ARG A 69 1.75 -6.30 12.00
CA ARG A 69 2.48 -6.50 13.24
C ARG A 69 2.31 -5.26 14.11
N GLU A 70 1.76 -5.46 15.29
CA GLU A 70 1.74 -4.41 16.29
C GLU A 70 3.11 -4.35 16.98
N GLN A 71 3.66 -3.15 17.07
CA GLN A 71 4.85 -2.88 17.84
C GLN A 71 4.50 -2.60 19.31
N LEU A 72 5.49 -2.76 20.19
CA LEU A 72 5.35 -2.52 21.63
C LEU A 72 4.94 -1.07 21.98
N ASN A 73 5.14 -0.12 21.05
CA ASN A 73 4.76 1.28 21.18
C ASN A 73 3.31 1.57 20.72
N GLY A 74 2.53 0.52 20.39
CA GLY A 74 1.17 0.65 19.87
C GLY A 74 1.07 0.98 18.38
N GLN A 75 2.19 1.07 17.65
CA GLN A 75 2.18 1.32 16.22
C GLN A 75 1.94 0.03 15.44
N ALA A 76 0.99 0.05 14.52
CA ALA A 76 0.71 -1.07 13.63
C ALA A 76 1.53 -0.95 12.34
N ILE A 77 2.50 -1.86 12.15
CA ILE A 77 3.33 -1.95 10.94
C ILE A 77 2.81 -3.04 10.02
N LEU A 78 2.57 -2.69 8.75
CA LEU A 78 2.22 -3.60 7.68
C LEU A 78 3.45 -3.96 6.86
N SER A 79 3.92 -5.20 7.01
CA SER A 79 4.96 -5.77 6.13
C SER A 79 4.33 -6.21 4.82
N VAL A 80 4.72 -5.55 3.73
CA VAL A 80 4.20 -5.79 2.39
C VAL A 80 4.82 -7.05 1.81
N ARG A 81 3.98 -7.97 1.33
CA ARG A 81 4.43 -9.13 0.55
C ARG A 81 4.18 -8.89 -0.93
N GLN A 82 2.99 -8.42 -1.25
CA GLN A 82 2.54 -8.12 -2.60
C GLN A 82 1.56 -6.95 -2.55
N TYR A 83 1.45 -6.20 -3.64
CA TYR A 83 0.48 -5.13 -3.77
C TYR A 83 -0.09 -5.10 -5.19
N GLN A 84 -1.28 -4.52 -5.33
CA GLN A 84 -1.92 -4.22 -6.60
C GLN A 84 -2.42 -2.78 -6.58
N ILE A 85 -2.14 -2.03 -7.64
CA ILE A 85 -2.68 -0.68 -7.80
C ILE A 85 -4.15 -0.79 -8.18
N ILE A 86 -5.01 -0.13 -7.42
CA ILE A 86 -6.43 0.00 -7.72
C ILE A 86 -6.57 1.30 -8.48
N ASN A 87 -6.55 1.21 -9.80
CA ASN A 87 -6.72 2.37 -10.67
C ASN A 87 -8.18 2.82 -10.57
N ASP A 88 -8.45 3.85 -9.78
CA ASP A 88 -9.63 4.69 -10.01
C ASP A 88 -9.26 5.55 -11.22
N ALA A 89 -9.97 5.36 -12.33
CA ALA A 89 -9.60 5.91 -13.63
C ALA A 89 -9.42 7.45 -13.58
N ALA A 90 -8.17 7.91 -13.62
CA ALA A 90 -7.78 9.24 -14.06
C ALA A 90 -6.31 9.21 -14.52
N GLU A 91 -6.16 9.03 -15.83
CA GLU A 91 -5.24 9.76 -16.70
C GLU A 91 -3.98 10.35 -16.03
N ASN A 92 -2.82 9.74 -16.28
CA ASN A 92 -1.62 10.51 -16.53
C ASN A 92 -1.06 10.05 -17.88
N SER A 93 -1.68 10.61 -18.92
CA SER A 93 -1.03 10.82 -20.19
C SER A 93 0.06 11.87 -19.95
N GLU A 94 1.32 11.48 -19.83
CA GLU A 94 2.43 12.35 -20.23
C GLU A 94 2.94 11.89 -21.60
N PRO A 95 2.36 12.36 -22.72
CA PRO A 95 3.08 12.45 -23.96
C PRO A 95 3.84 13.78 -24.01
N SER A 96 5.04 13.74 -24.61
CA SER A 96 5.85 14.86 -25.11
C SER A 96 6.83 15.47 -24.08
N LEU A 97 8.14 15.35 -24.27
CA LEU A 97 8.85 16.05 -25.34
C LEU A 97 10.05 15.23 -25.87
N LYS A 98 9.95 14.75 -27.12
CA LYS A 98 11.15 14.63 -27.96
C LYS A 98 11.48 16.05 -28.41
N GLN A 99 12.58 16.63 -27.93
CA GLN A 99 13.17 17.78 -28.61
C GLN A 99 13.97 17.26 -29.81
N ALA A 100 13.69 17.87 -30.95
CA ALA A 100 14.32 17.64 -32.24
C ALA A 100 15.68 18.34 -32.32
#